data_AF-A0A917RFX6-F1
#
_entry.id   AF-A0A917RFX6-F1
#
_cell.length_a   1.000
_cell.length_b   1.000
_cell.length_c   1.000
_cell.angle_alpha   90.00
_cell.angle_beta   90.00
_cell.angle_gamma   90.00
#
_symmetry.space_group_name_H-M   'P 1'
#
loop_
_entity.id
_entity.type
_entity.pdbx_description
1 polymer ?
#
loop_
_entity_poly.entity_id
_entity_poly.type
_entity_poly.pdbx_seq_one_letter_code
_entity_poly.pdbx_strand_id
1 'polypeptide(L)'
;MPTLRPSDVHTLATAVVDSIAVALDPDAPHSGLYYWECARPYTGKVVEAVRDAENPTIRELGRALIDAPADPERYAALREALKAPEAQGPDTDRIFDLAWESECNNRLGHHVGAHYTAKEGLVSVDDLRTLPPGPGLPPGADPEVLIVVPFRDRDTGGARLRNLLACLQSLRDQSLPRDRYQVTVVESDSFPRWRDVIEPYADNYLFAPKASTFNKSWVVNVGVVHSPGRSEVVSILDADVLADRDFVRRNAERFERPGTMGHLTYRNMLCLDTPSSQRAIRERLWDRAAQPDLDHLRGYTLRRGPGCSLWVRTSAFFRIDGMDERYEGWGGEDIDFNYRFDFANAYDSYDDPLLHLRHPPASALREDGELVNAHIPPLSWKPEEPIGRIDRFAHEITPVTGEQTKETVEAA
;
A
#
# COMPACT_ATOMS: atom_id res chain seq x y z
N MET A 1 -17.91 -5.70 29.22
CA MET A 1 -16.93 -4.61 29.08
C MET A 1 -15.54 -5.22 29.06
N PRO A 2 -14.68 -4.85 28.10
CA PRO A 2 -13.30 -5.32 28.08
C PRO A 2 -12.61 -4.88 29.38
N THR A 3 -12.05 -5.83 30.11
CA THR A 3 -11.37 -5.58 31.40
C THR A 3 -10.00 -4.92 31.23
N LEU A 4 -9.52 -4.82 29.99
CA LEU A 4 -8.24 -4.24 29.60
C LEU A 4 -8.48 -3.07 28.63
N ARG A 5 -8.65 -1.87 29.19
CA ARG A 5 -8.75 -0.58 28.49
C ARG A 5 -7.56 0.30 28.90
N PRO A 6 -6.92 1.04 27.98
CA PRO A 6 -5.92 2.04 28.34
C PRO A 6 -6.48 3.07 29.32
N SER A 7 -5.65 3.53 30.25
CA SER A 7 -5.98 4.65 31.13
C SER A 7 -5.60 6.01 30.54
N ASP A 8 -4.83 6.02 29.45
CA ASP A 8 -4.41 7.25 28.78
C ASP A 8 -5.57 7.86 27.99
N VAL A 9 -6.01 9.03 28.43
CA VAL A 9 -7.10 9.79 27.79
C VAL A 9 -6.74 10.23 26.37
N HIS A 10 -5.46 10.44 26.06
CA HIS A 10 -5.05 10.82 24.71
C HIS A 10 -5.31 9.69 23.71
N THR A 11 -4.93 8.47 24.08
CA THR A 11 -5.21 7.26 23.30
C THR A 11 -6.71 7.06 23.07
N LEU A 12 -7.53 7.20 24.12
CA LEU A 12 -8.99 7.02 24.02
C LEU A 12 -9.67 8.12 23.20
N ALA A 13 -9.28 9.39 23.39
CA ALA A 13 -9.79 10.50 22.59
C ALA A 13 -9.44 10.33 21.10
N THR A 14 -8.21 9.90 20.78
CA THR A 14 -7.82 9.56 19.40
C THR A 14 -8.66 8.42 18.83
N ALA A 15 -8.89 7.35 19.59
CA ALA A 15 -9.73 6.22 19.14
C ALA A 15 -11.16 6.65 18.74
N VAL A 16 -11.73 7.63 19.45
CA VAL A 16 -13.07 8.18 19.14
C VAL A 16 -13.06 8.90 17.79
N VAL A 17 -12.16 9.87 17.62
CA VAL A 17 -12.11 10.68 16.39
C VAL A 17 -11.67 9.87 15.17
N ASP A 18 -10.76 8.90 15.35
CA ASP A 18 -10.37 7.95 14.30
C ASP A 18 -11.55 7.08 13.88
N SER A 19 -12.34 6.58 14.82
CA SER A 19 -13.53 5.77 14.51
C SER A 19 -14.54 6.55 13.67
N ILE A 20 -14.73 7.85 13.95
CA ILE A 20 -15.62 8.71 13.16
C ILE A 20 -15.06 8.93 11.75
N ALA A 21 -13.78 9.29 11.63
CA ALA A 21 -13.12 9.48 10.34
C ALA A 21 -13.18 8.20 9.49
N VAL A 22 -12.81 7.05 10.05
CA VAL A 22 -12.89 5.75 9.36
C VAL A 22 -14.32 5.41 8.94
N ALA A 23 -15.33 5.72 9.76
CA ALA A 23 -16.72 5.39 9.44
C ALA A 23 -17.30 6.21 8.28
N LEU A 24 -16.96 7.50 8.20
CA LEU A 24 -17.74 8.47 7.42
C LEU A 24 -16.95 9.13 6.30
N ASP A 25 -15.62 9.11 6.36
CA ASP A 25 -14.81 9.73 5.32
C ASP A 25 -14.79 8.88 4.04
N PRO A 26 -15.08 9.48 2.87
CA PRO A 26 -15.15 8.75 1.62
C PRO A 26 -13.80 8.16 1.17
N ASP A 27 -12.67 8.64 1.70
CA ASP A 27 -11.36 8.07 1.37
C ASP A 27 -11.02 6.81 2.19
N ALA A 28 -11.68 6.57 3.33
CA ALA A 28 -11.36 5.46 4.22
C ALA A 28 -11.42 4.07 3.54
N PRO A 29 -12.46 3.73 2.74
CA PRO A 29 -12.53 2.43 2.06
C PRO A 29 -11.38 2.16 1.10
N HIS A 30 -10.70 3.19 0.59
CA HIS A 30 -9.57 3.04 -0.33
C HIS A 30 -8.30 2.54 0.35
N SER A 31 -8.22 2.63 1.68
CA SER A 31 -7.09 2.09 2.45
C SER A 31 -7.16 0.58 2.69
N GLY A 32 -8.33 -0.03 2.45
CA GLY A 32 -8.55 -1.46 2.61
C GLY A 32 -10.04 -1.79 2.72
N LEU A 33 -10.72 -1.95 1.59
CA LEU A 33 -12.19 -2.10 1.51
C LEU A 33 -12.73 -3.22 2.41
N TYR A 34 -12.11 -4.39 2.39
CA TYR A 34 -12.51 -5.52 3.24
C TYR A 34 -12.44 -5.19 4.73
N TYR A 35 -11.31 -4.60 5.16
CA TYR A 35 -11.13 -4.22 6.56
C TYR A 35 -12.04 -3.08 6.98
N TRP A 36 -12.35 -2.16 6.07
CA TRP A 36 -13.33 -1.12 6.30
C TRP A 36 -14.72 -1.71 6.55
N GLU A 37 -15.20 -2.62 5.70
CA GLU A 37 -16.50 -3.30 5.91
C GLU A 37 -16.55 -4.06 7.24
N CYS A 38 -15.48 -4.78 7.61
CA CYS A 38 -15.40 -5.46 8.91
C CYS A 38 -15.48 -4.49 10.11
N ALA A 39 -14.97 -3.26 9.96
CA ALA A 39 -14.94 -2.27 11.03
C ALA A 39 -16.30 -1.55 11.23
N ARG A 40 -17.16 -1.49 10.22
CA ARG A 40 -18.41 -0.69 10.23
C ARG A 40 -19.32 -0.94 11.43
N PRO A 41 -19.58 -2.18 11.89
CA PRO A 41 -20.43 -2.41 13.05
C PRO A 41 -19.89 -1.81 14.34
N TYR A 42 -18.58 -1.59 14.44
CA TYR A 42 -17.94 -1.03 15.63
C TYR A 42 -17.80 0.49 15.54
N THR A 43 -17.31 0.99 14.40
CA THR A 43 -17.16 2.43 14.19
C THR A 43 -18.52 3.15 14.16
N GLY A 44 -19.56 2.49 13.64
CA GLY A 44 -20.94 3.00 13.67
C GLY A 44 -21.47 3.24 15.09
N LYS A 45 -21.18 2.34 16.05
CA LYS A 45 -21.59 2.52 17.46
C LYS A 45 -20.93 3.75 18.08
N VAL A 46 -19.68 4.04 17.73
CA VAL A 46 -18.97 5.24 18.20
C VAL A 46 -19.62 6.50 17.64
N VAL A 47 -19.94 6.51 16.34
CA VAL A 47 -20.64 7.62 15.68
C VAL A 47 -21.98 7.91 16.34
N GLU A 48 -22.78 6.87 16.62
CA GLU A 48 -24.06 7.00 17.32
C GLU A 48 -23.88 7.54 18.74
N ALA A 49 -22.93 6.99 19.51
CA ALA A 49 -22.66 7.42 20.86
C ALA A 49 -22.23 8.90 20.95
N VAL A 50 -21.39 9.36 20.02
CA VAL A 50 -20.97 10.77 19.95
C VAL A 50 -22.11 11.68 19.52
N ARG A 51 -22.96 11.24 18.58
CA ARG A 51 -24.15 12.00 18.12
C ARG A 51 -25.16 12.24 19.25
N ASP A 52 -25.27 11.28 20.16
CA ASP A 52 -26.22 11.26 21.27
C ASP A 52 -25.58 11.62 22.62
N ALA A 53 -24.34 12.11 22.61
CA ALA A 53 -23.61 12.45 23.84
C ALA A 53 -24.40 13.45 24.71
N GLU A 54 -24.39 13.21 26.02
CA GLU A 54 -25.05 14.06 27.01
C GLU A 54 -24.34 15.41 27.12
N ASN A 55 -23.00 15.40 27.07
CA ASN A 55 -22.18 16.59 27.06
C ASN A 55 -22.44 17.41 25.78
N PRO A 56 -22.99 18.64 25.88
CA PRO A 56 -23.36 19.44 24.71
C PRO A 56 -22.18 19.77 23.80
N THR A 57 -20.98 20.01 24.36
CA THR A 57 -19.78 20.35 23.61
C THR A 57 -19.29 19.15 22.78
N ILE A 58 -19.24 17.95 23.38
CA ILE A 58 -18.90 16.72 22.64
C ILE A 58 -19.91 16.48 21.53
N ARG A 59 -21.22 16.63 21.82
CA ARG A 59 -22.28 16.41 20.83
C ARG A 59 -22.19 17.37 19.65
N GLU A 60 -21.95 18.66 19.90
CA GLU A 60 -21.84 19.69 18.87
C GLU A 60 -20.60 19.48 18.00
N LEU A 61 -19.42 19.34 18.61
CA LEU A 61 -18.17 19.09 17.89
C LEU A 61 -18.19 17.73 17.17
N GLY A 62 -18.83 16.74 17.78
CA GLY A 62 -19.13 15.43 17.22
C GLY A 62 -19.91 15.52 15.92
N ARG A 63 -21.03 16.25 15.92
CA ARG A 63 -21.83 16.50 14.71
C ARG A 63 -21.04 17.26 13.66
N ALA A 64 -20.26 18.26 14.06
CA ALA A 64 -19.41 18.99 13.13
C ALA A 64 -18.41 18.06 12.42
N LEU A 65 -17.73 17.15 13.15
CA LEU A 65 -16.83 16.18 12.53
C LEU A 65 -17.58 15.16 11.67
N ILE A 66 -18.74 14.67 12.11
CA ILE A 66 -19.60 13.76 11.33
C ILE A 66 -19.99 14.38 9.98
N ASP A 67 -20.29 15.68 9.95
CA ASP A 67 -20.69 16.40 8.73
C ASP A 67 -19.50 16.68 7.80
N ALA A 68 -18.28 16.72 8.33
CA ALA A 68 -17.05 16.96 7.56
C ALA A 68 -15.87 16.13 8.12
N PRO A 69 -15.86 14.81 7.89
CA PRO A 69 -14.90 13.89 8.52
C PRO A 69 -13.44 14.10 8.07
N ALA A 70 -13.24 14.75 6.93
CA ALA A 70 -11.92 15.10 6.39
C ALA A 70 -11.35 16.41 6.96
N ASP A 71 -12.10 17.15 7.79
CA ASP A 71 -11.72 18.47 8.28
C ASP A 71 -10.74 18.36 9.47
N PRO A 72 -9.46 18.76 9.32
CA PRO A 72 -8.46 18.63 10.37
C PRO A 72 -8.78 19.48 11.61
N GLU A 73 -9.41 20.64 11.44
CA GLU A 73 -9.73 21.53 12.55
C GLU A 73 -10.84 20.93 13.42
N ARG A 74 -11.86 20.34 12.78
CA ARG A 74 -12.95 19.64 13.49
C ARG A 74 -12.46 18.38 14.20
N TYR A 75 -11.56 17.63 13.55
CA TYR A 75 -10.92 16.45 14.15
C TYR A 75 -10.16 16.85 15.41
N ALA A 76 -9.32 17.89 15.32
CA ALA A 76 -8.54 18.39 16.46
C ALA A 76 -9.46 18.94 17.57
N ALA A 77 -10.48 19.73 17.23
CA ALA A 77 -11.38 20.33 18.21
C ALA A 77 -12.13 19.28 19.05
N LEU A 78 -12.71 18.25 18.42
CA LEU A 78 -13.38 17.18 19.15
C LEU A 78 -12.40 16.37 20.01
N ARG A 79 -11.21 16.07 19.47
CA ARG A 79 -10.16 15.35 20.20
C ARG A 79 -9.71 16.11 21.46
N GLU A 80 -9.54 17.44 21.37
CA GLU A 80 -9.20 18.27 22.53
C GLU A 80 -10.34 18.30 23.55
N ALA A 81 -11.59 18.46 23.10
CA ALA A 81 -12.76 18.48 23.98
C ALA A 81 -12.93 17.19 24.78
N LEU A 82 -12.67 16.02 24.17
CA LEU A 82 -12.75 14.72 24.85
C LEU A 82 -11.73 14.55 25.99
N LYS A 83 -10.62 15.29 25.96
CA LYS A 83 -9.59 15.25 27.01
C LYS A 83 -9.85 16.22 28.15
N ALA A 84 -10.76 17.17 27.98
CA ALA A 84 -11.03 18.18 28.99
C ALA A 84 -11.57 17.53 30.30
N PRO A 85 -11.17 17.99 31.48
CA PRO A 85 -11.67 17.46 32.76
C PRO A 85 -13.20 17.53 32.87
N GLU A 86 -13.79 18.64 32.43
CA GLU A 86 -15.24 18.88 32.35
C GLU A 86 -15.99 17.97 31.37
N ALA A 87 -15.29 17.29 30.47
CA ALA A 87 -15.88 16.26 29.61
C ALA A 87 -15.96 14.90 30.31
N GLN A 88 -15.18 14.67 31.38
CA GLN A 88 -15.11 13.36 32.02
C GLN A 88 -16.39 13.04 32.80
N GLY A 89 -16.87 11.81 32.64
CA GLY A 89 -18.08 11.32 33.28
C GLY A 89 -18.60 10.03 32.63
N PRO A 90 -19.69 9.46 33.16
CA PRO A 90 -20.19 8.15 32.73
C PRO A 90 -20.48 8.05 31.22
N ASP A 91 -20.96 9.13 30.59
CA ASP A 91 -21.25 9.15 29.16
C ASP A 91 -19.97 9.12 28.30
N THR A 92 -18.97 9.92 28.67
CA THR A 92 -17.67 9.93 27.97
C THR A 92 -16.91 8.62 28.21
N ASP A 93 -17.00 8.03 29.39
CA ASP A 93 -16.48 6.68 29.66
C ASP A 93 -17.12 5.63 28.75
N ARG A 94 -18.43 5.72 28.50
CA ARG A 94 -19.13 4.84 27.56
C ARG A 94 -18.64 5.03 26.12
N ILE A 95 -18.45 6.27 25.69
CA ILE A 95 -17.90 6.59 24.37
C ILE A 95 -16.48 6.01 24.23
N PHE A 96 -15.64 6.15 25.25
CA PHE A 96 -14.30 5.58 25.28
C PHE A 96 -14.29 4.05 25.28
N ASP A 97 -15.22 3.39 25.97
CA ASP A 97 -15.36 1.94 25.91
C ASP A 97 -15.69 1.45 24.50
N LEU A 98 -16.63 2.11 23.83
CA LEU A 98 -17.02 1.79 22.45
C LEU A 98 -15.88 2.06 21.47
N ALA A 99 -15.16 3.17 21.64
CA ALA A 99 -14.02 3.50 20.81
C ALA A 99 -12.87 2.51 20.99
N TRP A 100 -12.61 2.05 22.21
CA TRP A 100 -11.62 1.02 22.45
C TRP A 100 -12.05 -0.36 21.91
N GLU A 101 -13.33 -0.71 22.02
CA GLU A 101 -13.89 -1.89 21.36
C GLU A 101 -13.70 -1.81 19.83
N SER A 102 -13.95 -0.64 19.24
CA SER A 102 -13.68 -0.35 17.83
C SER A 102 -12.20 -0.56 17.50
N GLU A 103 -11.28 0.05 18.24
CA GLU A 103 -9.83 -0.13 18.04
C GLU A 103 -9.38 -1.60 18.11
N CYS A 104 -9.97 -2.41 18.99
CA CYS A 104 -9.63 -3.83 19.10
C CYS A 104 -10.16 -4.69 17.94
N ASN A 105 -11.19 -4.22 17.22
CA ASN A 105 -11.86 -4.95 16.14
C ASN A 105 -11.71 -4.28 14.77
N ASN A 106 -10.96 -3.18 14.70
CA ASN A 106 -10.72 -2.40 13.50
C ASN A 106 -9.23 -2.46 13.14
N ARG A 107 -8.94 -2.61 11.85
CA ARG A 107 -7.57 -2.58 11.32
C ARG A 107 -7.22 -1.24 10.66
N LEU A 108 -8.14 -0.30 10.65
CA LEU A 108 -7.94 1.04 10.12
C LEU A 108 -7.76 2.03 11.29
N GLY A 109 -6.85 2.96 11.10
CA GLY A 109 -6.72 4.18 11.90
C GLY A 109 -6.71 5.40 10.99
N HIS A 110 -6.65 6.59 11.57
CA HIS A 110 -6.56 7.83 10.81
C HIS A 110 -5.32 8.61 11.23
N HIS A 111 -4.68 9.26 10.25
CA HIS A 111 -3.57 10.18 10.49
C HIS A 111 -3.89 11.50 9.83
N VAL A 112 -3.72 12.58 10.58
CA VAL A 112 -3.80 13.95 10.06
C VAL A 112 -2.73 14.79 10.74
N GLY A 113 -1.75 15.22 9.95
CA GLY A 113 -0.63 16.02 10.41
C GLY A 113 -1.05 17.43 10.82
N ALA A 114 -0.34 18.03 11.78
CA ALA A 114 -0.67 19.33 12.35
C ALA A 114 -0.62 20.49 11.32
N HIS A 115 0.11 20.29 10.22
CA HIS A 115 0.31 21.25 9.15
C HIS A 115 -0.27 20.77 7.82
N TYR A 116 -1.18 19.78 7.85
CA TYR A 116 -1.84 19.27 6.66
C TYR A 116 -2.67 20.38 5.98
N THR A 117 -2.61 20.42 4.64
CA THR A 117 -3.47 21.28 3.84
C THR A 117 -4.11 20.49 2.71
N ALA A 118 -5.41 20.69 2.48
CA ALA A 118 -6.15 20.01 1.41
C ALA A 118 -5.84 20.54 -0.01
N LYS A 119 -4.99 21.57 -0.13
CA LYS A 119 -4.69 22.23 -1.40
C LYS A 119 -3.25 21.93 -1.81
N GLU A 120 -3.08 20.91 -2.64
CA GLU A 120 -1.79 20.59 -3.25
C GLU A 120 -1.92 20.52 -4.77
N GLY A 121 -0.92 21.04 -5.48
CA GLY A 121 -0.92 21.02 -6.95
C GLY A 121 -0.71 19.59 -7.46
N LEU A 122 -1.52 19.16 -8.43
CA LEU A 122 -1.39 17.84 -9.05
C LEU A 122 0.02 17.63 -9.61
N VAL A 123 0.62 16.47 -9.31
CA VAL A 123 1.83 15.95 -9.95
C VAL A 123 1.38 14.97 -11.03
N SER A 124 1.62 15.32 -12.29
CA SER A 124 1.29 14.49 -13.45
C SER A 124 2.44 13.54 -13.83
N VAL A 125 2.17 12.62 -14.76
CA VAL A 125 3.21 11.79 -15.39
C VAL A 125 4.25 12.68 -16.09
N ASP A 126 3.82 13.73 -16.78
CA ASP A 126 4.72 14.63 -17.50
C ASP A 126 5.61 15.44 -16.55
N ASP A 127 5.08 15.90 -15.41
CA ASP A 127 5.90 16.55 -14.37
C ASP A 127 7.03 15.63 -13.90
N LEU A 128 6.72 14.36 -13.61
CA LEU A 128 7.71 13.37 -13.19
C LEU A 128 8.75 13.07 -14.28
N ARG A 129 8.37 13.16 -15.55
CA ARG A 129 9.28 12.96 -16.69
C ARG A 129 10.23 14.13 -16.92
N THR A 130 9.97 15.29 -16.31
CA THR A 130 10.93 16.41 -16.33
C THR A 130 12.12 16.18 -15.41
N LEU A 131 11.99 15.28 -14.42
CA LEU A 131 13.07 14.90 -13.54
C LEU A 131 13.97 13.85 -14.20
N PRO A 132 15.30 13.91 -14.01
CA PRO A 132 16.18 12.87 -14.51
C PRO A 132 15.87 11.55 -13.79
N PRO A 133 15.95 10.38 -14.47
CA PRO A 133 15.70 9.08 -13.85
C PRO A 133 16.63 8.72 -12.68
N GLY A 134 17.74 9.45 -12.50
CA GLY A 134 18.77 9.14 -11.52
C GLY A 134 19.78 8.11 -12.03
N PRO A 135 20.71 7.64 -11.17
CA PRO A 135 21.77 6.73 -11.58
C PRO A 135 21.22 5.34 -11.97
N GLY A 136 21.65 4.87 -13.15
CA GLY A 136 21.45 3.50 -13.64
C GLY A 136 22.25 2.47 -12.83
N LEU A 137 21.91 1.18 -12.97
CA LEU A 137 22.79 0.09 -12.53
C LEU A 137 24.13 0.17 -13.30
N PRO A 138 25.30 0.21 -12.62
CA PRO A 138 26.58 0.23 -13.32
C PRO A 138 26.79 -1.01 -14.20
N PRO A 139 27.38 -0.87 -15.40
CA PRO A 139 27.69 -2.02 -16.25
C PRO A 139 28.54 -3.06 -15.52
N GLY A 140 28.12 -4.32 -15.58
CA GLY A 140 28.83 -5.44 -14.94
C GLY A 140 28.63 -5.57 -13.43
N ALA A 141 27.75 -4.76 -12.82
CA ALA A 141 27.34 -4.98 -11.43
C ALA A 141 26.62 -6.32 -11.25
N ASP A 142 26.77 -6.94 -10.07
CA ASP A 142 26.10 -8.17 -9.67
C ASP A 142 25.31 -7.92 -8.37
N PRO A 143 24.11 -7.33 -8.48
CA PRO A 143 23.36 -6.85 -7.33
C PRO A 143 22.79 -7.99 -6.48
N GLU A 144 23.07 -7.94 -5.18
CA GLU A 144 22.57 -8.90 -4.19
C GLU A 144 21.05 -8.74 -3.91
N VAL A 145 20.48 -7.55 -4.14
CA VAL A 145 19.05 -7.27 -3.97
C VAL A 145 18.35 -7.13 -5.33
N LEU A 146 17.28 -7.88 -5.52
CA LEU A 146 16.32 -7.68 -6.60
C LEU A 146 15.03 -7.07 -6.05
N ILE A 147 14.61 -5.93 -6.58
CA ILE A 147 13.31 -5.32 -6.32
C ILE A 147 12.41 -5.61 -7.52
N VAL A 148 11.31 -6.35 -7.30
CA VAL A 148 10.30 -6.64 -8.32
C VAL A 148 9.07 -5.76 -8.08
N VAL A 149 8.70 -5.00 -9.12
CA VAL A 149 7.53 -4.13 -9.10
C VAL A 149 6.50 -4.63 -10.12
N PRO A 150 5.42 -5.32 -9.68
CA PRO A 150 4.35 -5.73 -10.57
C PRO A 150 3.50 -4.53 -10.97
N PHE A 151 3.15 -4.41 -12.26
CA PHE A 151 2.50 -3.22 -12.78
C PHE A 151 1.41 -3.50 -13.82
N ARG A 152 0.33 -2.73 -13.73
CA ARG A 152 -0.67 -2.55 -14.79
C ARG A 152 -1.37 -1.21 -14.65
N ASP A 153 -1.52 -0.50 -15.75
CA ASP A 153 -2.36 0.70 -15.84
C ASP A 153 -3.11 0.76 -17.17
N ARG A 154 -4.30 0.14 -17.20
CA ARG A 154 -5.14 0.08 -18.41
C ARG A 154 -6.17 1.21 -18.47
N ASP A 155 -6.89 1.41 -17.35
CA ASP A 155 -8.14 2.19 -17.34
C ASP A 155 -8.11 3.32 -16.28
N THR A 156 -6.92 3.77 -15.86
CA THR A 156 -6.80 4.80 -14.81
C THR A 156 -6.33 6.16 -15.30
N GLY A 157 -6.17 6.34 -16.62
CA GLY A 157 -5.70 7.61 -17.21
C GLY A 157 -4.27 7.97 -16.78
N GLY A 158 -3.41 6.97 -16.53
CA GLY A 158 -2.03 7.17 -16.11
C GLY A 158 -1.83 7.39 -14.60
N ALA A 159 -2.89 7.30 -13.78
CA ALA A 159 -2.78 7.51 -12.34
C ALA A 159 -1.86 6.48 -11.66
N ARG A 160 -1.89 5.21 -12.10
CA ARG A 160 -0.97 4.18 -11.58
C ARG A 160 0.42 4.33 -12.16
N LEU A 161 0.56 4.71 -13.44
CA LEU A 161 1.86 5.02 -14.03
C LEU A 161 2.56 6.16 -13.27
N ARG A 162 1.83 7.21 -12.90
CA ARG A 162 2.34 8.32 -12.07
C ARG A 162 2.91 7.80 -10.74
N ASN A 163 2.21 6.88 -10.07
CA ASN A 163 2.70 6.27 -8.84
C ASN A 163 3.97 5.45 -9.10
N LEU A 164 3.97 4.64 -10.16
CA LEU A 164 5.14 3.84 -10.54
C LEU A 164 6.37 4.72 -10.76
N LEU A 165 6.23 5.82 -11.52
CA LEU A 165 7.36 6.72 -11.78
C LEU A 165 7.87 7.36 -10.48
N ALA A 166 6.99 7.73 -9.56
CA ALA A 166 7.41 8.24 -8.26
C ALA A 166 8.13 7.17 -7.41
N CYS A 167 7.63 5.94 -7.41
CA CYS A 167 8.26 4.79 -6.77
C CYS A 167 9.66 4.55 -7.34
N LEU A 168 9.80 4.39 -8.66
CA LEU A 168 11.08 4.15 -9.33
C LEU A 168 12.10 5.27 -9.09
N GLN A 169 11.68 6.53 -9.16
CA GLN A 169 12.58 7.66 -8.87
C GLN A 169 13.01 7.69 -7.40
N SER A 170 12.11 7.35 -6.46
CA SER A 170 12.48 7.24 -5.04
C SER A 170 13.49 6.12 -4.78
N LEU A 171 13.41 5.01 -5.54
CA LEU A 171 14.39 3.91 -5.52
C LEU A 171 15.73 4.28 -6.17
N ARG A 172 15.80 5.37 -6.94
CA ARG A 172 17.05 5.89 -7.54
C ARG A 172 17.78 6.85 -6.60
N ASP A 173 17.11 7.38 -5.57
CA ASP A 173 17.67 8.19 -4.49
C ASP A 173 17.78 7.36 -3.19
N GLN A 174 18.61 6.31 -3.22
CA GLN A 174 18.84 5.42 -2.06
C GLN A 174 20.26 5.55 -1.51
N SER A 175 20.41 5.30 -0.21
CA SER A 175 21.71 5.31 0.48
C SER A 175 22.50 4.00 0.33
N LEU A 176 21.85 2.91 -0.11
CA LEU A 176 22.57 1.70 -0.52
C LEU A 176 23.29 1.97 -1.85
N PRO A 177 24.57 1.58 -2.01
CA PRO A 177 25.27 1.69 -3.28
C PRO A 177 24.52 1.05 -4.45
N ARG A 178 24.49 1.75 -5.59
CA ARG A 178 23.66 1.41 -6.74
C ARG A 178 24.03 0.07 -7.39
N ASP A 179 25.25 -0.40 -7.22
CA ASP A 179 25.74 -1.71 -7.68
C ASP A 179 25.25 -2.89 -6.84
N ARG A 180 24.64 -2.66 -5.67
CA ARG A 180 24.14 -3.71 -4.78
C ARG A 180 22.66 -4.08 -4.98
N TYR A 181 21.89 -3.28 -5.71
CA TYR A 181 20.48 -3.58 -5.95
C TYR A 181 20.06 -3.32 -7.40
N GLN A 182 19.02 -4.01 -7.85
CA GLN A 182 18.39 -3.77 -9.15
C GLN A 182 16.87 -3.72 -9.02
N VAL A 183 16.23 -3.07 -9.98
CA VAL A 183 14.78 -2.89 -10.06
C VAL A 183 14.27 -3.46 -11.37
N THR A 184 13.43 -4.48 -11.28
CA THR A 184 12.69 -5.06 -12.40
C THR A 184 11.23 -4.67 -12.31
N VAL A 185 10.73 -4.00 -13.35
CA VAL A 185 9.29 -3.76 -13.53
C VAL A 185 8.73 -4.83 -14.44
N VAL A 186 7.62 -5.44 -14.02
CA VAL A 186 6.88 -6.40 -14.84
C VAL A 186 5.52 -5.81 -15.16
N GLU A 187 5.34 -5.37 -16.39
CA GLU A 187 4.05 -4.89 -16.89
C GLU A 187 3.23 -6.08 -17.40
N SER A 188 1.98 -6.19 -16.95
CA SER A 188 1.03 -7.17 -17.49
C SER A 188 -0.22 -6.50 -18.02
N ASP A 189 -0.39 -6.58 -19.34
CA ASP A 189 -1.54 -6.07 -20.06
C ASP A 189 -1.70 -6.86 -21.38
N SER A 190 -2.63 -6.45 -22.25
CA SER A 190 -2.79 -7.05 -23.59
C SER A 190 -1.69 -6.65 -24.57
N PHE A 191 -1.02 -5.52 -24.32
CA PHE A 191 0.17 -5.05 -25.04
C PHE A 191 1.03 -4.18 -24.09
N PRO A 192 2.34 -3.99 -24.37
CA PRO A 192 3.24 -3.25 -23.48
C PRO A 192 2.98 -1.74 -23.55
N ARG A 193 1.95 -1.27 -22.88
CA ARG A 193 1.38 0.08 -23.02
C ARG A 193 2.35 1.18 -22.58
N TRP A 194 3.11 0.92 -21.52
CA TRP A 194 3.94 1.95 -20.88
C TRP A 194 5.44 1.70 -20.98
N ARG A 195 5.86 0.73 -21.80
CA ARG A 195 7.28 0.35 -22.00
C ARG A 195 8.19 1.56 -22.15
N ASP A 196 7.93 2.42 -23.13
CA ASP A 196 8.79 3.55 -23.48
C ASP A 196 8.91 4.58 -22.35
N VAL A 197 7.91 4.63 -21.46
CA VAL A 197 7.91 5.52 -20.29
C VAL A 197 8.63 4.89 -19.09
N ILE A 198 8.57 3.56 -18.96
CA ILE A 198 9.10 2.82 -17.80
C ILE A 198 10.59 2.49 -17.97
N GLU A 199 11.02 2.05 -19.16
CA GLU A 199 12.39 1.59 -19.43
C GLU A 199 13.48 2.57 -18.98
N PRO A 200 13.34 3.92 -19.09
CA PRO A 200 14.34 4.84 -18.57
C PRO A 200 14.54 4.84 -17.04
N TYR A 201 13.56 4.34 -16.28
CA TYR A 201 13.54 4.40 -14.81
C TYR A 201 13.76 3.04 -14.14
N ALA A 202 13.51 1.93 -14.83
CA ALA A 202 13.79 0.57 -14.37
C ALA A 202 15.17 0.09 -14.85
N ASP A 203 15.78 -0.90 -14.19
CA ASP A 203 16.97 -1.55 -14.77
C ASP A 203 16.57 -2.62 -15.77
N ASN A 204 15.48 -3.32 -15.47
CA ASN A 204 14.89 -4.32 -16.35
C ASN A 204 13.40 -4.05 -16.49
N TYR A 205 12.91 -4.15 -17.73
CA TYR A 205 11.50 -4.16 -18.03
C TYR A 205 11.13 -5.52 -18.63
N LEU A 206 10.10 -6.15 -18.08
CA LEU A 206 9.53 -7.38 -18.58
C LEU A 206 8.06 -7.14 -18.93
N PHE A 207 7.62 -7.72 -20.05
CA PHE A 207 6.20 -7.72 -20.42
C PHE A 207 5.63 -9.13 -20.29
N ALA A 208 4.59 -9.26 -19.47
CA ALA A 208 3.90 -10.51 -19.18
C ALA A 208 2.47 -10.44 -19.78
N PRO A 209 2.24 -10.95 -21.00
CA PRO A 209 0.99 -10.76 -21.73
C PRO A 209 -0.20 -11.43 -21.03
N LYS A 210 -1.22 -10.64 -20.67
CA LYS A 210 -2.51 -11.10 -20.14
C LYS A 210 -3.60 -10.06 -20.43
N ALA A 211 -4.63 -10.47 -21.17
CA ALA A 211 -5.73 -9.57 -21.53
C ALA A 211 -6.78 -9.47 -20.42
N SER A 212 -6.96 -10.53 -19.64
CA SER A 212 -7.97 -10.63 -18.59
C SER A 212 -7.60 -9.88 -17.30
N THR A 213 -8.10 -10.35 -16.15
CA THR A 213 -7.90 -9.72 -14.84
C THR A 213 -6.40 -9.71 -14.49
N PHE A 214 -5.94 -8.71 -13.72
CA PHE A 214 -4.52 -8.65 -13.34
C PHE A 214 -4.19 -9.82 -12.43
N ASN A 215 -3.03 -10.45 -12.57
CA ASN A 215 -2.59 -11.52 -11.67
C ASN A 215 -1.27 -11.12 -11.02
N LYS A 216 -1.35 -10.44 -9.86
CA LYS A 216 -0.16 -9.92 -9.14
C LYS A 216 0.83 -11.04 -8.85
N SER A 217 0.37 -12.16 -8.30
CA SER A 217 1.19 -13.32 -7.95
C SER A 217 2.05 -13.82 -9.11
N TRP A 218 1.41 -14.03 -10.27
CA TRP A 218 2.10 -14.48 -11.47
C TRP A 218 3.11 -13.44 -11.97
N VAL A 219 2.72 -12.17 -12.02
CA VAL A 219 3.60 -11.07 -12.47
C VAL A 219 4.84 -10.94 -11.58
N VAL A 220 4.67 -11.11 -10.27
CA VAL A 220 5.78 -11.16 -9.32
C VAL A 220 6.68 -12.36 -9.58
N ASN A 221 6.11 -13.57 -9.71
CA ASN A 221 6.89 -14.77 -10.01
C ASN A 221 7.68 -14.61 -11.32
N VAL A 222 7.08 -14.02 -12.36
CA VAL A 222 7.76 -13.69 -13.63
C VAL A 222 8.96 -12.78 -13.35
N GLY A 223 8.79 -11.73 -12.55
CA GLY A 223 9.88 -10.82 -12.20
C GLY A 223 11.02 -11.54 -11.49
N VAL A 224 10.72 -12.39 -10.51
CA VAL A 224 11.75 -13.14 -9.76
C VAL A 224 12.47 -14.16 -10.64
N VAL A 225 11.75 -14.84 -11.53
CA VAL A 225 12.31 -15.92 -12.37
C VAL A 225 13.13 -15.38 -13.55
N HIS A 226 12.70 -14.27 -14.16
CA HIS A 226 13.27 -13.78 -15.42
C HIS A 226 14.16 -12.55 -15.28
N SER A 227 14.32 -11.99 -14.07
CA SER A 227 15.30 -10.92 -13.84
C SER A 227 16.73 -11.43 -14.03
N PRO A 228 17.63 -10.65 -14.65
CA PRO A 228 19.04 -11.01 -14.76
C PRO A 228 19.74 -11.13 -13.41
N GLY A 229 20.85 -11.89 -13.38
CA GLY A 229 21.72 -12.01 -12.21
C GLY A 229 21.25 -13.06 -11.20
N ARG A 230 21.97 -13.14 -10.07
CA ARG A 230 21.67 -14.07 -8.97
C ARG A 230 21.55 -13.31 -7.66
N SER A 231 20.45 -12.59 -7.51
CA SER A 231 20.19 -11.84 -6.28
C SER A 231 19.92 -12.80 -5.11
N GLU A 232 20.53 -12.50 -3.96
CA GLU A 232 20.38 -13.25 -2.71
C GLU A 232 19.03 -12.94 -2.02
N VAL A 233 18.55 -11.71 -2.21
CA VAL A 233 17.34 -11.17 -1.61
C VAL A 233 16.40 -10.65 -2.69
N VAL A 234 15.12 -10.92 -2.52
CA VAL A 234 14.02 -10.38 -3.33
C VAL A 234 13.18 -9.46 -2.46
N SER A 235 12.92 -8.25 -2.94
CA SER A 235 11.86 -7.37 -2.47
C SER A 235 10.71 -7.42 -3.45
N ILE A 236 9.51 -7.79 -3.00
CA ILE A 236 8.28 -7.55 -3.77
C ILE A 236 7.73 -6.21 -3.28
N LEU A 237 7.57 -5.27 -4.20
CA LEU A 237 7.22 -3.88 -3.90
C LEU A 237 6.09 -3.41 -4.81
N ASP A 238 4.98 -2.96 -4.23
CA ASP A 238 3.88 -2.41 -5.01
C ASP A 238 4.29 -1.05 -5.66
N ALA A 239 3.72 -0.77 -6.83
CA ALA A 239 4.09 0.37 -7.66
C ALA A 239 3.73 1.74 -7.06
N ASP A 240 3.02 1.77 -5.94
CA ASP A 240 2.54 2.94 -5.22
C ASP A 240 3.20 3.14 -3.85
N VAL A 241 4.30 2.44 -3.58
CA VAL A 241 5.18 2.77 -2.46
C VAL A 241 6.04 3.97 -2.78
N LEU A 242 6.07 4.96 -1.88
CA LEU A 242 7.06 6.05 -1.92
C LEU A 242 8.17 5.78 -0.90
N ALA A 243 9.31 5.28 -1.37
CA ALA A 243 10.43 4.89 -0.52
C ALA A 243 11.20 6.11 0.04
N ASP A 244 11.51 6.09 1.33
CA ASP A 244 12.50 7.00 1.91
C ASP A 244 13.92 6.62 1.45
N ARG A 245 14.88 7.53 1.64
CA ARG A 245 16.27 7.39 1.14
C ARG A 245 17.01 6.18 1.70
N ASP A 246 16.64 5.72 2.88
CA ASP A 246 17.32 4.64 3.58
C ASP A 246 16.57 3.30 3.45
N PHE A 247 15.46 3.27 2.72
CA PHE A 247 14.57 2.12 2.59
C PHE A 247 15.31 0.85 2.14
N VAL A 248 16.03 0.88 1.02
CA VAL A 248 16.70 -0.31 0.46
C VAL A 248 17.83 -0.75 1.39
N ARG A 249 18.65 0.19 1.88
CA ARG A 249 19.78 -0.09 2.77
C ARG A 249 19.33 -0.78 4.06
N ARG A 250 18.38 -0.17 4.78
CA ARG A 250 17.89 -0.71 6.06
C ARG A 250 17.30 -2.12 5.90
N ASN A 251 16.63 -2.37 4.77
CA ASN A 251 16.03 -3.68 4.52
C ASN A 251 17.03 -4.75 4.08
N ALA A 252 18.05 -4.39 3.30
CA ALA A 252 19.13 -5.31 2.96
C ALA A 252 19.94 -5.72 4.21
N GLU A 253 20.32 -4.76 5.06
CA GLU A 253 21.09 -4.98 6.29
C GLU A 253 20.39 -5.93 7.29
N ARG A 254 19.05 -6.05 7.24
CA ARG A 254 18.31 -7.00 8.09
C ARG A 254 18.68 -8.46 7.82
N PHE A 255 19.06 -8.81 6.60
CA PHE A 255 19.46 -10.17 6.24
C PHE A 255 20.85 -10.57 6.77
N GLU A 256 21.64 -9.61 7.26
CA GLU A 256 22.91 -9.88 7.94
C GLU A 256 22.71 -10.48 9.34
N ARG A 257 21.47 -10.43 9.87
CA ARG A 257 21.12 -11.03 11.15
C ARG A 257 20.95 -12.54 11.01
N PRO A 258 21.51 -13.35 11.95
CA PRO A 258 21.33 -14.79 11.92
C PRO A 258 19.85 -15.18 11.95
N GLY A 259 19.45 -16.06 11.02
CA GLY A 259 18.10 -16.61 10.98
C GLY A 259 17.07 -15.79 10.22
N THR A 260 17.39 -14.59 9.71
CA THR A 260 16.45 -13.80 8.92
C THR A 260 16.27 -14.41 7.52
N MET A 261 15.08 -14.93 7.27
CA MET A 261 14.68 -15.50 5.97
C MET A 261 13.76 -14.55 5.19
N GLY A 262 12.98 -13.72 5.87
CA GLY A 262 12.20 -12.66 5.28
C GLY A 262 11.54 -11.77 6.32
N HIS A 263 10.99 -10.64 5.88
CA HIS A 263 10.30 -9.69 6.74
C HIS A 263 9.33 -8.79 5.97
N LEU A 264 8.33 -8.28 6.69
CA LEU A 264 7.62 -7.05 6.32
C LEU A 264 8.40 -5.84 6.83
N THR A 265 8.48 -4.80 6.02
CA THR A 265 9.22 -3.57 6.39
C THR A 265 8.49 -2.76 7.45
N TYR A 266 7.18 -2.97 7.57
CA TYR A 266 6.26 -2.19 8.39
C TYR A 266 5.26 -3.08 9.12
N ARG A 267 4.72 -2.55 10.22
CA ARG A 267 3.56 -3.09 10.90
C ARG A 267 2.33 -2.33 10.46
N ASN A 268 2.46 -1.03 10.24
CA ASN A 268 1.38 -0.14 9.88
C ASN A 268 1.76 0.59 8.58
N MET A 269 0.85 0.60 7.61
CA MET A 269 1.02 1.31 6.34
C MET A 269 0.14 2.56 6.36
N LEU A 270 0.68 3.71 5.96
CA LEU A 270 -0.09 4.94 5.81
C LEU A 270 -0.56 5.08 4.35
N CYS A 271 -1.83 4.80 4.12
CA CYS A 271 -2.51 4.99 2.84
C CYS A 271 -2.91 6.46 2.69
N LEU A 272 -2.16 7.19 1.88
CA LEU A 272 -2.32 8.64 1.72
C LEU A 272 -3.58 8.99 0.92
N ASP A 273 -4.14 10.15 1.23
CA ASP A 273 -5.13 10.78 0.37
C ASP A 273 -4.50 11.43 -0.86
N THR A 274 -5.32 12.02 -1.74
CA THR A 274 -4.80 12.66 -2.96
C THR A 274 -3.85 13.82 -2.67
N PRO A 275 -4.21 14.86 -1.88
CA PRO A 275 -3.30 15.97 -1.60
C PRO A 275 -1.98 15.53 -0.97
N SER A 276 -2.03 14.63 0.00
CA SER A 276 -0.84 14.13 0.70
C SER A 276 0.05 13.30 -0.21
N SER A 277 -0.53 12.54 -1.14
CA SER A 277 0.25 11.84 -2.16
C SER A 277 1.01 12.81 -3.07
N GLN A 278 0.39 13.93 -3.47
CA GLN A 278 1.08 14.96 -4.26
C GLN A 278 2.21 15.60 -3.44
N ARG A 279 1.92 15.97 -2.20
CA ARG A 279 2.86 16.61 -1.29
C ARG A 279 4.08 15.74 -1.01
N ALA A 280 3.85 14.48 -0.63
CA ALA A 280 4.90 13.53 -0.33
C ALA A 280 5.85 13.30 -1.52
N ILE A 281 5.30 13.24 -2.74
CA ILE A 281 6.08 13.11 -3.97
C ILE A 281 6.93 14.35 -4.22
N ARG A 282 6.38 15.56 -4.03
CA ARG A 282 7.14 16.81 -4.16
C ARG A 282 8.31 16.85 -3.17
N GLU A 283 8.02 16.57 -1.90
CA GLU A 283 9.05 16.56 -0.85
C GLU A 283 10.16 15.55 -1.15
N ARG A 284 9.82 14.34 -1.62
CA ARG A 284 10.83 13.32 -1.94
C ARG A 284 11.64 13.62 -3.19
N LEU A 285 10.98 14.03 -4.28
CA LEU A 285 11.62 14.06 -5.59
C LEU A 285 12.13 15.45 -5.98
N TRP A 286 11.40 16.52 -5.66
CA TRP A 286 11.81 17.90 -5.96
C TRP A 286 12.65 18.49 -4.82
N ASP A 287 12.18 18.38 -3.58
CA ASP A 287 12.91 18.93 -2.43
C ASP A 287 14.05 18.02 -1.97
N ARG A 288 14.08 16.78 -2.46
CA ARG A 288 15.07 15.75 -2.14
C ARG A 288 15.18 15.49 -0.63
N ALA A 289 14.05 15.60 0.07
CA ALA A 289 13.96 15.20 1.47
C ALA A 289 14.30 13.72 1.61
N ALA A 290 14.91 13.31 2.73
CA ALA A 290 15.21 11.90 2.98
C ALA A 290 13.92 11.07 3.13
N GLN A 291 12.89 11.66 3.72
CA GLN A 291 11.54 11.12 3.88
C GLN A 291 10.53 12.29 3.85
N PRO A 292 9.27 12.09 3.44
CA PRO A 292 8.23 13.11 3.62
C PRO A 292 7.99 13.43 5.10
N ASP A 293 7.57 14.65 5.37
CA ASP A 293 7.18 15.08 6.71
C ASP A 293 5.73 14.69 7.00
N LEU A 294 5.53 13.77 7.94
CA LEU A 294 4.19 13.27 8.30
C LEU A 294 3.27 14.37 8.84
N ASP A 295 3.81 15.48 9.36
CA ASP A 295 3.01 16.62 9.82
C ASP A 295 2.31 17.36 8.67
N HIS A 296 2.74 17.17 7.43
CA HIS A 296 2.06 17.70 6.24
C HIS A 296 1.06 16.73 5.62
N LEU A 297 0.97 15.50 6.12
CA LEU A 297 0.23 14.42 5.46
C LEU A 297 -1.04 14.04 6.21
N ARG A 298 -2.01 13.58 5.45
CA ARG A 298 -3.25 12.93 5.89
C ARG A 298 -3.37 11.58 5.19
N GLY A 299 -3.93 10.61 5.90
CA GLY A 299 -4.24 9.30 5.34
C GLY A 299 -4.85 8.37 6.36
N TYR A 300 -5.01 7.11 5.95
CA TYR A 300 -5.53 6.04 6.79
C TYR A 300 -4.44 5.04 7.05
N THR A 301 -4.30 4.67 8.31
CA THR A 301 -3.34 3.64 8.70
C THR A 301 -3.97 2.27 8.53
N LEU A 302 -3.46 1.45 7.62
CA LEU A 302 -3.78 0.02 7.58
C LEU A 302 -2.85 -0.72 8.54
N ARG A 303 -3.41 -1.18 9.66
CA ARG A 303 -2.71 -1.91 10.70
C ARG A 303 -2.49 -3.37 10.30
N ARG A 304 -1.24 -3.81 10.37
CA ARG A 304 -0.73 -5.15 10.06
C ARG A 304 -0.95 -5.60 8.61
N GLY A 305 -1.03 -4.65 7.67
CA GLY A 305 -1.33 -4.92 6.26
C GLY A 305 -0.40 -6.00 5.68
N PRO A 306 -0.91 -7.04 5.00
CA PRO A 306 -0.12 -8.21 4.63
C PRO A 306 0.78 -8.01 3.39
N GLY A 307 0.56 -6.98 2.58
CA GLY A 307 1.18 -6.85 1.26
C GLY A 307 2.19 -5.73 1.12
N CYS A 308 2.16 -5.06 -0.03
CA CYS A 308 2.83 -3.79 -0.34
C CYS A 308 4.37 -3.79 -0.39
N SER A 309 5.03 -4.29 0.66
CA SER A 309 6.49 -4.38 0.73
C SER A 309 6.93 -5.55 1.60
N LEU A 310 7.38 -6.61 0.94
CA LEU A 310 7.91 -7.80 1.59
C LEU A 310 9.32 -8.08 1.04
N TRP A 311 10.19 -8.53 1.93
CA TRP A 311 11.56 -8.88 1.61
C TRP A 311 11.82 -10.31 2.01
N VAL A 312 12.42 -11.11 1.13
CA VAL A 312 12.68 -12.52 1.38
C VAL A 312 14.01 -12.93 0.78
N ARG A 313 14.66 -13.94 1.37
CA ARG A 313 15.76 -14.64 0.69
C ARG A 313 15.20 -15.32 -0.55
N THR A 314 15.91 -15.20 -1.67
CA THR A 314 15.55 -15.84 -2.94
C THR A 314 15.34 -17.35 -2.75
N SER A 315 16.17 -18.00 -1.95
CA SER A 315 16.03 -19.42 -1.64
C SER A 315 14.73 -19.76 -0.88
N ALA A 316 14.24 -18.87 -0.01
CA ALA A 316 12.99 -19.08 0.72
C ALA A 316 11.78 -18.87 -0.19
N PHE A 317 11.83 -17.87 -1.08
CA PHE A 317 10.81 -17.65 -2.09
C PHE A 317 10.58 -18.91 -2.94
N PHE A 318 11.65 -19.49 -3.49
CA PHE A 318 11.54 -20.72 -4.28
C PHE A 318 11.17 -21.95 -3.47
N ARG A 319 11.55 -22.02 -2.18
CA ARG A 319 11.21 -23.15 -1.30
C ARG A 319 9.70 -23.30 -1.10
N ILE A 320 8.97 -22.19 -1.10
CA ILE A 320 7.50 -22.18 -0.93
C ILE A 320 6.76 -22.08 -2.26
N ASP A 321 7.46 -22.30 -3.37
CA ASP A 321 6.94 -22.18 -4.73
C ASP A 321 6.36 -20.79 -5.06
N GLY A 322 7.01 -19.72 -4.58
CA GLY A 322 6.66 -18.33 -4.92
C GLY A 322 5.27 -17.90 -4.45
N MET A 323 4.66 -16.94 -5.17
CA MET A 323 3.28 -16.53 -4.95
C MET A 323 2.29 -17.45 -5.67
N ASP A 324 1.10 -17.62 -5.12
CA ASP A 324 0.07 -18.48 -5.69
C ASP A 324 -0.57 -17.83 -6.92
N GLU A 325 -0.30 -18.38 -8.10
CA GLU A 325 -0.73 -17.84 -9.39
C GLU A 325 -2.21 -18.08 -9.70
N ARG A 326 -2.98 -18.70 -8.80
CA ARG A 326 -4.43 -18.85 -8.94
C ARG A 326 -5.20 -17.57 -8.58
N TYR A 327 -4.58 -16.68 -7.80
CA TYR A 327 -5.20 -15.41 -7.41
C TYR A 327 -5.33 -14.46 -8.60
N GLU A 328 -6.54 -13.99 -8.86
CA GLU A 328 -6.84 -13.02 -9.91
C GLU A 328 -7.39 -11.73 -9.29
N GLY A 329 -7.02 -10.60 -9.87
CA GLY A 329 -7.32 -9.27 -9.35
C GLY A 329 -6.46 -8.91 -8.16
N TRP A 330 -7.09 -8.27 -7.17
CA TRP A 330 -6.45 -7.82 -5.93
C TRP A 330 -7.17 -8.42 -4.74
N GLY A 331 -6.44 -9.08 -3.84
CA GLY A 331 -6.93 -9.54 -2.56
C GLY A 331 -6.67 -11.03 -2.31
N GLY A 332 -6.09 -11.32 -1.14
CA GLY A 332 -5.85 -12.67 -0.63
C GLY A 332 -4.46 -13.23 -0.94
N GLU A 333 -3.81 -12.79 -2.01
CA GLU A 333 -2.52 -13.31 -2.48
C GLU A 333 -1.37 -13.04 -1.51
N ASP A 334 -1.29 -11.81 -0.98
CA ASP A 334 -0.26 -11.43 0.00
C ASP A 334 -0.50 -12.15 1.34
N ILE A 335 -1.76 -12.40 1.69
CA ILE A 335 -2.14 -13.14 2.90
C ILE A 335 -1.67 -14.60 2.79
N ASP A 336 -1.97 -15.26 1.66
CA ASP A 336 -1.53 -16.62 1.41
C ASP A 336 -0.01 -16.74 1.38
N PHE A 337 0.68 -15.85 0.68
CA PHE A 337 2.14 -15.83 0.63
C PHE A 337 2.73 -15.71 2.03
N ASN A 338 2.28 -14.75 2.83
CA ASN A 338 2.81 -14.55 4.18
C ASN A 338 2.58 -15.76 5.08
N TYR A 339 1.41 -16.39 5.05
CA TYR A 339 1.16 -17.57 5.88
C TYR A 339 2.00 -18.77 5.42
N ARG A 340 2.16 -19.00 4.12
CA ARG A 340 3.06 -20.06 3.63
C ARG A 340 4.50 -19.76 4.01
N PHE A 341 4.90 -18.49 3.94
CA PHE A 341 6.24 -18.06 4.28
C PHE A 341 6.55 -18.27 5.76
N ASP A 342 5.70 -17.77 6.65
CA ASP A 342 5.84 -17.86 8.11
C ASP A 342 5.81 -19.32 8.60
N PHE A 343 4.99 -20.18 7.97
CA PHE A 343 4.99 -21.61 8.30
C PHE A 343 6.31 -22.31 7.94
N ALA A 344 6.96 -21.89 6.86
CA ALA A 344 8.15 -22.54 6.33
C ALA A 344 9.48 -21.89 6.78
N ASN A 345 9.45 -20.64 7.26
CA ASN A 345 10.64 -19.83 7.50
C ASN A 345 10.40 -18.81 8.63
N ALA A 346 11.49 -18.34 9.26
CA ALA A 346 11.41 -17.21 10.18
C ALA A 346 10.99 -15.94 9.43
N TYR A 347 9.93 -15.29 9.92
CA TYR A 347 9.33 -14.13 9.29
C TYR A 347 9.12 -12.99 10.28
N ASP A 348 9.86 -11.90 10.09
CA ASP A 348 9.79 -10.74 10.99
C ASP A 348 8.81 -9.67 10.48
N SER A 349 8.43 -8.75 11.36
CA SER A 349 7.74 -7.52 10.98
C SER A 349 8.33 -6.36 11.76
N TYR A 350 8.68 -5.30 11.04
CA TYR A 350 9.28 -4.09 11.62
C TYR A 350 8.25 -2.96 11.71
N ASP A 351 8.60 -1.84 12.32
CA ASP A 351 7.69 -0.69 12.50
C ASP A 351 8.14 0.52 11.67
N ASP A 352 8.77 0.28 10.50
CA ASP A 352 9.20 1.38 9.64
C ASP A 352 7.99 2.13 9.07
N PRO A 353 8.12 3.44 8.81
CA PRO A 353 7.12 4.18 8.04
C PRO A 353 7.01 3.61 6.62
N LEU A 354 5.80 3.28 6.19
CA LEU A 354 5.51 2.94 4.80
C LEU A 354 4.41 3.87 4.28
N LEU A 355 4.74 4.63 3.23
CA LEU A 355 3.80 5.50 2.54
C LEU A 355 3.28 4.82 1.30
N HIS A 356 1.97 4.61 1.26
CA HIS A 356 1.25 4.06 0.13
C HIS A 356 0.44 5.17 -0.54
N LEU A 357 0.83 5.50 -1.76
CA LEU A 357 0.26 6.59 -2.55
C LEU A 357 -1.19 6.29 -2.94
N ARG A 358 -1.99 7.34 -3.00
CA ARG A 358 -3.36 7.27 -3.51
C ARG A 358 -3.36 6.77 -4.95
N HIS A 359 -4.20 5.78 -5.23
CA HIS A 359 -4.48 5.29 -6.57
C HIS A 359 -5.99 4.96 -6.70
N PRO A 360 -6.56 4.94 -7.91
CA PRO A 360 -7.96 4.54 -8.13
C PRO A 360 -8.26 3.11 -7.61
N PRO A 361 -9.48 2.81 -7.16
CA PRO A 361 -9.82 1.52 -6.57
C PRO A 361 -9.36 0.31 -7.40
N ALA A 362 -8.85 -0.71 -6.70
CA ALA A 362 -8.37 -1.96 -7.31
C ALA A 362 -9.10 -3.19 -6.75
N SER A 363 -9.41 -3.16 -5.45
CA SER A 363 -10.10 -4.24 -4.75
C SER A 363 -11.61 -4.16 -4.98
N ALA A 364 -12.23 -5.33 -5.06
CA ALA A 364 -13.67 -5.49 -5.11
C ALA A 364 -14.10 -6.57 -4.11
N LEU A 365 -15.34 -6.48 -3.63
CA LEU A 365 -16.02 -7.55 -2.91
C LEU A 365 -17.05 -8.20 -3.83
N ARG A 366 -17.33 -9.47 -3.60
CA ARG A 366 -18.43 -10.19 -4.23
C ARG A 366 -19.77 -9.73 -3.63
N GLU A 367 -20.88 -10.10 -4.26
CA GLU A 367 -22.23 -9.74 -3.80
C GLU A 367 -22.54 -10.25 -2.38
N ASP A 368 -21.89 -11.34 -1.95
CA ASP A 368 -21.98 -11.91 -0.61
C ASP A 368 -21.09 -11.20 0.42
N GLY A 369 -20.35 -10.15 0.03
CA GLY A 369 -19.45 -9.39 0.89
C GLY A 369 -18.05 -10.00 1.04
N GLU A 370 -17.79 -11.15 0.41
CA GLU A 370 -16.48 -11.82 0.48
C GLU A 370 -15.47 -11.27 -0.53
N LEU A 371 -14.19 -11.55 -0.29
CA LEU A 371 -13.14 -11.25 -1.26
C LEU A 371 -13.33 -12.05 -2.56
N VAL A 372 -12.94 -11.47 -3.70
CA VAL A 372 -13.02 -12.13 -5.03
C VAL A 372 -12.36 -13.51 -5.02
N ASN A 373 -11.22 -13.63 -4.35
CA ASN A 373 -10.45 -14.87 -4.26
C ASN A 373 -10.77 -15.74 -3.02
N ALA A 374 -11.86 -15.47 -2.28
CA ALA A 374 -12.21 -16.24 -1.07
C ALA A 374 -12.48 -17.73 -1.34
N HIS A 375 -12.71 -18.10 -2.60
CA HIS A 375 -12.89 -19.47 -3.05
C HIS A 375 -11.58 -20.27 -3.13
N ILE A 376 -10.42 -19.61 -3.08
CA ILE A 376 -9.10 -20.25 -3.06
C ILE A 376 -8.73 -20.55 -1.60
N PRO A 377 -8.61 -21.83 -1.19
CA PRO A 377 -8.23 -22.16 0.18
C PRO A 377 -6.81 -21.66 0.48
N PRO A 378 -6.59 -20.87 1.54
CA PRO A 378 -5.24 -20.45 1.93
C PRO A 378 -4.33 -21.66 2.17
N LEU A 379 -3.02 -21.48 1.95
CA LEU A 379 -1.98 -22.50 2.15
C LEU A 379 -2.09 -23.72 1.22
N SER A 380 -3.00 -23.70 0.24
CA SER A 380 -3.24 -24.84 -0.65
C SER A 380 -2.39 -24.83 -1.93
N TRP A 381 -1.53 -23.83 -2.11
CA TRP A 381 -0.70 -23.69 -3.30
C TRP A 381 0.27 -24.87 -3.45
N LYS A 382 0.15 -25.57 -4.58
CA LYS A 382 1.01 -26.67 -5.01
C LYS A 382 1.06 -26.63 -6.54
N PRO A 383 1.99 -25.87 -7.14
CA PRO A 383 2.06 -25.78 -8.57
C PRO A 383 2.38 -27.13 -9.21
N GLU A 384 1.69 -27.47 -10.29
CA GLU A 384 2.03 -28.64 -11.13
C GLU A 384 3.04 -28.28 -12.23
N GLU A 385 3.19 -26.99 -12.52
CA GLU A 385 4.11 -26.43 -13.50
C GLU A 385 5.09 -25.46 -12.84
N PRO A 386 6.27 -25.18 -13.44
CA PRO A 386 7.16 -24.14 -12.92
C PRO A 386 6.43 -22.79 -12.78
N ILE A 387 6.67 -22.11 -11.66
CA ILE A 387 6.15 -20.75 -11.44
C ILE A 387 6.79 -19.75 -12.40
N GLY A 388 6.12 -18.62 -12.61
CA GLY A 388 6.65 -17.48 -13.34
C GLY A 388 6.84 -17.74 -14.83
N ARG A 389 6.11 -18.68 -15.43
CA ARG A 389 6.10 -18.86 -16.89
C ARG A 389 5.55 -17.59 -17.56
N ILE A 390 6.42 -16.82 -18.20
CA ILE A 390 6.09 -15.51 -18.78
C ILE A 390 5.02 -15.59 -19.88
N ASP A 391 4.90 -16.75 -20.53
CA ASP A 391 3.95 -17.04 -21.61
C ASP A 391 2.66 -17.73 -21.13
N ARG A 392 2.48 -17.95 -19.81
CA ARG A 392 1.33 -18.67 -19.23
C ARG A 392 -0.02 -18.22 -19.79
N PHE A 393 -0.22 -16.91 -19.93
CA PHE A 393 -1.46 -16.31 -20.40
C PHE A 393 -1.37 -15.74 -21.82
N ALA A 394 -0.30 -16.05 -22.58
CA ALA A 394 -0.11 -15.51 -23.94
C ALA A 394 -1.23 -15.95 -24.91
N HIS A 395 -1.89 -17.08 -24.64
CA HIS A 395 -3.03 -17.57 -25.40
C HIS A 395 -4.28 -16.66 -25.32
N GLU A 396 -4.35 -15.76 -24.32
CA GLU A 396 -5.40 -14.75 -24.22
C GLU A 396 -5.23 -13.61 -25.23
N ILE A 397 -4.04 -13.46 -25.81
CA ILE A 397 -3.74 -12.40 -26.76
C ILE A 397 -4.01 -12.91 -28.18
N THR A 398 -5.12 -12.48 -28.78
CA THR A 398 -5.36 -12.71 -30.20
C THR A 398 -4.29 -11.97 -31.01
N PRO A 399 -3.59 -12.64 -31.96
CA PRO A 399 -2.69 -11.95 -32.86
C PRO A 399 -3.46 -10.89 -33.63
N VAL A 400 -3.07 -9.62 -33.49
CA VAL A 400 -3.64 -8.54 -34.30
C VAL A 400 -3.23 -8.81 -35.75
N THR A 401 -4.17 -9.22 -36.59
CA THR A 401 -3.96 -9.31 -38.03
C THR A 401 -3.89 -7.89 -38.60
N GLY A 402 -2.67 -7.36 -38.74
CA GLY A 402 -2.17 -6.45 -39.79
C GLY A 402 -2.84 -5.10 -40.10
N GLU A 403 -4.08 -4.79 -39.70
CA GLU A 403 -4.82 -3.64 -40.27
C GLU A 403 -5.27 -2.55 -39.29
N GLN A 404 -5.06 -2.67 -37.97
CA GLN A 404 -5.64 -1.72 -36.98
C GLN A 404 -4.66 -0.79 -36.24
N THR A 405 -3.41 -0.66 -36.67
CA THR A 405 -2.38 0.11 -35.93
C THR A 405 -2.35 1.62 -36.18
N LYS A 406 -3.34 2.25 -36.82
CA LYS A 406 -3.29 3.70 -37.12
C LYS A 406 -4.26 4.62 -36.38
N GLU A 407 -5.31 4.14 -35.74
CA GLU A 407 -6.32 5.07 -35.18
C GLU A 407 -6.27 5.28 -33.67
N THR A 408 -5.51 4.48 -32.90
CA THR A 408 -5.61 4.53 -31.43
C THR A 408 -4.47 5.29 -30.74
N VAL A 409 -3.46 5.77 -31.47
CA VAL A 409 -2.29 6.46 -30.89
C VAL A 409 -2.47 7.98 -30.78
N GLU A 410 -3.47 8.59 -31.43
CA GLU A 410 -3.68 10.05 -31.40
C GLU A 410 -4.64 10.56 -30.30
N ALA A 411 -5.10 9.73 -29.38
CA ALA A 411 -6.13 10.12 -28.39
C ALA A 411 -5.84 9.75 -26.92
N ALA A 412 -4.59 9.56 -26.51
CA ALA A 412 -4.21 9.28 -25.13
C ALA A 412 -3.21 10.31 -24.58
#